data_AF-A0A7Y4X8U3-F1
#
_entry.id   AF-A0A7Y4X8U3-F1
#
_cell.length_a   1.000
_cell.length_b   1.000
_cell.length_c   1.000
_cell.angle_alpha   90.00
_cell.angle_beta   90.00
_cell.angle_gamma   90.00
#
_symmetry.space_group_name_H-M   'P 1'
#
loop_
_entity.id
_entity.type
_entity.pdbx_description
1 polymer ?
#
loop_
_entity_poly.entity_id
_entity_poly.type
_entity_poly.pdbx_seq_one_letter_code
_entity_poly.pdbx_strand_id
1 'polypeptide(L)'
;NEVTQAIRTVDPQYETPKPILISDQLAADVAEPRLYSILLGLFAAVALGLSALGVYGVMAYAVNQRQREFGIRLALGASPRAVSRLVLAQGFRLIVVGITLGVIAAFALTRVVSGLLFGVAATDALTFVAVTMLLAGLAFLACWIPARRAMRVDPAITLRGE
;
A
#
# COMPACT_ATOMS: atom_id res chain seq x y z
N ASN A 1 12.47 38.10 -38.95
CA ASN A 1 13.86 38.54 -39.26
C ASN A 1 14.01 40.04 -39.41
N GLU A 2 13.00 40.79 -39.85
CA GLU A 2 13.10 42.27 -39.97
C GLU A 2 13.07 43.00 -38.62
N VAL A 3 12.19 42.57 -37.69
CA VAL A 3 12.08 43.16 -36.34
C VAL A 3 13.37 43.04 -35.53
N THR A 4 14.08 41.91 -35.66
CA THR A 4 15.35 41.66 -34.95
C THR A 4 16.49 42.54 -35.47
N GLN A 5 16.49 42.88 -36.77
CA GLN A 5 17.47 43.79 -37.35
C GLN A 5 17.24 45.25 -36.91
N ALA A 6 15.98 45.68 -36.81
CA ALA A 6 15.62 47.01 -36.33
C ALA A 6 15.96 47.26 -34.84
N ILE A 7 15.97 46.20 -34.03
CA ILE A 7 16.35 46.29 -32.60
C ILE A 7 17.87 46.40 -32.44
N ARG A 8 18.66 45.69 -33.26
CA ARG A 8 20.15 45.78 -33.22
C ARG A 8 20.70 47.15 -33.60
N THR A 9 19.96 47.95 -34.35
CA THR A 9 20.39 49.32 -34.69
C THR A 9 20.19 50.30 -33.54
N VAL A 10 19.35 49.97 -32.55
CA VAL A 10 19.04 50.83 -31.40
C VAL A 10 19.89 50.45 -30.18
N ASP A 11 20.21 49.16 -30.00
CA ASP A 11 21.13 48.71 -28.94
C ASP A 11 22.02 47.56 -29.43
N PRO A 12 23.30 47.85 -29.78
CA PRO A 12 24.26 46.86 -30.27
C PRO A 12 24.66 45.80 -29.23
N GLN A 13 24.39 46.03 -27.94
CA GLN A 13 24.71 45.09 -26.85
C GLN A 13 23.50 44.22 -26.46
N TYR A 14 22.36 44.35 -27.14
CA TYR A 14 21.19 43.53 -26.88
C TYR A 14 21.42 42.08 -27.34
N GLU A 15 21.80 41.22 -26.39
CA GLU A 15 21.71 39.77 -26.54
C GLU A 15 20.23 39.40 -26.69
N THR A 16 19.83 39.06 -27.92
CA THR A 16 18.48 38.55 -28.19
C THR A 16 18.22 37.36 -27.28
N PRO A 17 17.23 37.42 -26.37
CA PRO A 17 16.89 36.29 -25.52
C PRO A 17 16.67 35.07 -26.42
N LYS A 18 17.43 33.99 -26.17
CA LYS A 18 17.16 32.71 -26.85
C LYS A 18 15.67 32.41 -26.64
N PRO A 19 14.90 32.08 -27.70
CA PRO A 19 13.54 31.61 -27.51
C PRO A 19 13.63 30.29 -26.74
N ILE A 20 13.47 30.37 -25.42
CA ILE A 20 13.33 29.20 -24.57
C ILE A 20 11.99 28.62 -24.98
N LEU A 21 12.00 27.44 -25.61
CA LEU A 21 10.75 26.73 -25.85
C LEU A 21 10.14 26.44 -24.47
N ILE A 22 8.86 26.75 -24.31
CA ILE A 22 8.10 26.42 -23.09
C ILE A 22 8.26 24.92 -22.74
N SER A 23 8.54 24.06 -23.73
CA SER A 23 8.86 22.64 -23.55
C SER A 23 10.11 22.37 -22.70
N ASP A 24 11.15 23.22 -22.79
CA ASP A 24 12.41 23.01 -22.05
C ASP A 24 12.29 23.47 -20.59
N GLN A 25 11.46 24.48 -20.29
CA GLN A 25 11.11 24.86 -18.92
C GLN A 25 10.14 23.87 -18.27
N LEU A 26 9.16 23.33 -19.02
CA LEU A 26 8.29 22.26 -18.51
C LEU A 26 9.10 20.99 -18.15
N ALA A 27 10.11 20.63 -18.94
CA ALA A 27 10.92 19.45 -18.64
C ALA A 27 11.68 19.59 -17.30
N ALA A 28 12.13 20.80 -16.95
CA ALA A 28 12.81 21.08 -15.69
C ALA A 28 11.82 21.15 -14.50
N ASP A 29 10.66 21.79 -14.65
CA ASP A 29 9.66 21.93 -13.58
C ASP A 29 8.91 20.63 -13.27
N VAL A 30 8.78 19.71 -14.23
CA VAL A 30 8.08 18.42 -14.05
C VAL A 30 9.05 17.31 -13.63
N ALA A 31 10.37 17.51 -13.78
CA ALA A 31 11.37 16.50 -13.40
C ALA A 31 11.44 16.26 -11.89
N GLU A 32 11.39 17.32 -11.06
CA GLU A 32 11.43 17.20 -9.60
C GLU A 32 10.21 16.48 -9.01
N PRO A 33 8.95 16.87 -9.31
CA PRO A 33 7.76 16.18 -8.79
C PRO A 33 7.68 14.70 -9.20
N ARG A 34 8.21 14.36 -10.39
CA ARG A 34 8.22 12.99 -10.91
C ARG A 34 9.20 12.09 -10.14
N LEU A 35 10.38 12.60 -9.79
CA LEU A 35 11.36 11.85 -9.00
C LEU A 35 10.79 11.50 -7.62
N TYR A 36 10.19 12.48 -6.92
CA TYR A 36 9.56 12.23 -5.63
C TYR A 36 8.42 11.23 -5.72
N SER A 37 7.57 11.32 -6.76
CA SER A 37 6.47 10.37 -6.98
C SER A 37 6.96 8.93 -7.19
N ILE A 38 8.06 8.74 -7.93
CA ILE A 38 8.67 7.42 -8.14
C ILE A 38 9.24 6.87 -6.83
N LEU A 39 9.96 7.69 -6.05
CA LEU A 39 10.52 7.28 -4.76
C LEU A 39 9.40 6.92 -3.75
N LEU A 40 8.35 7.73 -3.67
CA LEU A 40 7.15 7.45 -2.88
C LEU A 40 6.48 6.15 -3.32
N GLY A 41 6.35 5.93 -4.63
CA GLY A 41 5.80 4.69 -5.18
C GLY A 41 6.62 3.46 -4.80
N LEU A 42 7.96 3.56 -4.88
CA LEU A 42 8.86 2.47 -4.46
C LEU A 42 8.76 2.22 -2.95
N PHE A 43 8.74 3.27 -2.14
CA PHE A 43 8.60 3.18 -0.70
C PHE A 43 7.26 2.53 -0.31
N ALA A 44 6.17 2.92 -0.97
CA ALA A 44 4.86 2.30 -0.79
C ALA A 44 4.87 0.82 -1.16
N ALA A 45 5.54 0.43 -2.25
CA ALA A 45 5.67 -0.98 -2.65
C ALA A 45 6.43 -1.80 -1.60
N VAL A 46 7.54 -1.28 -1.06
CA VAL A 46 8.30 -1.94 0.02
C VAL A 46 7.46 -2.04 1.29
N ALA A 47 6.77 -0.96 1.68
CA ALA A 47 5.90 -0.94 2.85
C ALA A 47 4.75 -1.96 2.72
N LEU A 48 4.15 -2.10 1.53
CA LEU A 48 3.14 -3.12 1.23
C LEU A 48 3.72 -4.53 1.40
N GLY A 49 4.92 -4.79 0.87
CA GLY A 49 5.61 -6.07 1.03
C GLY A 49 5.87 -6.42 2.50
N LEU A 50 6.41 -5.48 3.27
CA LEU A 50 6.65 -5.66 4.71
C LEU A 50 5.35 -5.87 5.49
N SER A 51 4.29 -5.13 5.15
CA SER A 51 2.97 -5.30 5.76
C SER A 51 2.41 -6.70 5.49
N ALA A 52 2.48 -7.18 4.24
CA ALA A 52 2.05 -8.53 3.88
C ALA A 52 2.82 -9.61 4.65
N LEU A 53 4.14 -9.48 4.74
CA LEU A 53 5.01 -10.39 5.50
C LEU A 53 4.68 -10.37 7.00
N GLY A 54 4.44 -9.19 7.57
CA GLY A 54 4.06 -9.03 8.97
C GLY A 54 2.71 -9.70 9.28
N VAL A 55 1.68 -9.43 8.47
CA VAL A 55 0.36 -10.06 8.62
C VAL A 55 0.47 -11.58 8.48
N TYR A 56 1.21 -12.06 7.49
CA TYR A 56 1.46 -13.49 7.31
C TYR A 56 2.17 -14.10 8.53
N GLY A 57 3.21 -13.45 9.04
CA GLY A 57 3.98 -13.92 10.20
C GLY A 57 3.15 -14.01 11.47
N VAL A 58 2.39 -12.95 11.79
CA VAL A 58 1.47 -12.91 12.94
C VAL A 58 0.41 -14.01 12.82
N MET A 59 -0.20 -14.17 11.64
CA MET A 59 -1.23 -15.19 11.43
C MET A 59 -0.67 -16.61 11.44
N ALA A 60 0.48 -16.84 10.82
CA ALA A 60 1.15 -18.14 10.83
C ALA A 60 1.55 -18.55 12.25
N TYR A 61 2.07 -17.60 13.03
CA TYR A 61 2.38 -17.82 14.45
C TYR A 61 1.12 -18.13 15.26
N ALA A 62 0.06 -17.34 15.11
CA ALA A 62 -1.21 -17.56 15.81
C ALA A 62 -1.85 -18.92 15.48
N VAL A 63 -1.76 -19.36 14.21
CA VAL A 63 -2.22 -20.68 13.78
C VAL A 63 -1.38 -21.78 14.38
N ASN A 64 -0.05 -21.66 14.36
CA ASN A 64 0.87 -22.65 14.94
C ASN A 64 0.63 -22.84 16.45
N GLN A 65 0.41 -21.74 17.19
CA GLN A 65 0.13 -21.81 18.62
C GLN A 65 -1.18 -22.53 18.95
N ARG A 66 -2.16 -22.52 18.02
CA ARG A 66 -3.46 -23.21 18.15
C ARG A 66 -3.54 -24.54 17.41
N GLN A 67 -2.45 -25.03 16.82
CA GLN A 67 -2.46 -26.30 16.06
C GLN A 67 -2.93 -27.49 16.89
N ARG A 68 -2.55 -27.58 18.17
CA ARG A 68 -3.04 -28.64 19.07
C ARG A 68 -4.56 -28.60 19.26
N GLU A 69 -5.12 -27.42 19.51
CA GLU A 69 -6.58 -27.25 19.65
C GLU A 69 -7.31 -27.63 18.36
N PHE A 70 -6.76 -27.23 17.21
CA PHE A 70 -7.30 -27.60 15.90
C PHE A 70 -7.24 -29.11 15.67
N GLY A 71 -6.11 -29.75 16.00
CA GLY A 71 -5.93 -31.21 15.89
C GLY A 71 -6.90 -31.99 16.77
N ILE A 72 -7.11 -31.57 18.02
CA ILE A 72 -8.10 -32.19 18.93
C ILE A 72 -9.52 -32.04 18.35
N ARG A 73 -9.89 -30.85 17.87
CA ARG A 73 -11.21 -30.63 17.25
C ARG A 73 -11.42 -31.48 16.00
N LEU A 74 -10.41 -31.59 15.13
CA LEU A 74 -10.45 -32.46 13.95
C LEU A 74 -10.57 -33.94 14.32
N ALA A 75 -9.84 -34.40 15.35
CA ALA A 75 -9.92 -35.77 15.84
C ALA A 75 -11.29 -36.11 16.45
N LEU A 76 -11.98 -35.11 17.04
CA LEU A 76 -13.35 -35.23 17.52
C LEU A 76 -14.41 -35.11 16.39
N GLY A 77 -13.99 -35.04 15.13
CA GLY A 77 -14.88 -35.00 13.96
C GLY A 77 -15.30 -33.61 13.50
N ALA A 78 -14.66 -32.53 13.98
CA ALA A 78 -14.96 -31.20 13.49
C ALA A 78 -14.54 -31.03 12.02
N SER A 79 -15.41 -30.42 11.21
CA SER A 79 -15.10 -30.18 9.81
C SER A 79 -13.89 -29.23 9.63
N PRO A 80 -12.98 -29.48 8.67
CA PRO A 80 -11.88 -28.56 8.35
C PRO A 80 -12.34 -27.13 8.02
N ARG A 81 -13.57 -26.99 7.49
CA ARG A 81 -14.22 -25.70 7.21
C ARG A 81 -14.53 -24.90 8.49
N ALA A 82 -14.85 -25.56 9.60
CA ALA A 82 -15.09 -24.88 10.88
C ALA A 82 -13.80 -24.27 11.44
N VAL A 83 -12.68 -24.98 11.28
CA VAL A 83 -11.34 -24.50 11.69
C VAL A 83 -10.89 -23.34 10.81
N SER A 84 -11.01 -23.45 9.49
CA SER A 84 -10.63 -22.36 8.60
C SER A 84 -11.47 -21.10 8.81
N ARG A 85 -12.78 -21.24 9.07
CA ARG A 85 -13.64 -20.11 9.42
C ARG A 85 -13.19 -19.36 10.67
N LEU A 86 -12.68 -20.06 11.69
CA LEU A 86 -12.14 -19.44 12.89
C LEU A 86 -10.87 -18.64 12.58
N VAL A 87 -9.95 -19.22 11.80
CA VAL A 87 -8.70 -18.54 11.40
C VAL A 87 -9.01 -17.31 10.54
N LEU A 88 -9.94 -17.45 9.58
CA LEU A 88 -10.40 -16.35 8.73
C LEU A 88 -11.11 -15.25 9.53
N ALA A 89 -11.95 -15.60 10.52
CA ALA A 89 -12.60 -14.61 11.37
C ALA A 89 -11.59 -13.83 12.22
N GLN A 90 -10.56 -14.50 12.73
CA GLN A 90 -9.48 -13.85 13.46
C GLN A 90 -8.66 -12.92 12.55
N GLY A 91 -8.31 -13.37 11.35
CA GLY A 91 -7.64 -12.54 10.34
C GLY A 91 -8.49 -11.33 9.94
N PHE A 92 -9.79 -11.53 9.70
CA PHE A 92 -10.71 -10.46 9.34
C PHE A 92 -10.82 -9.39 10.43
N ARG A 93 -10.84 -9.79 11.71
CA ARG A 93 -10.84 -8.83 12.83
C ARG A 93 -9.58 -7.96 12.84
N LEU A 94 -8.42 -8.56 12.56
CA LEU A 94 -7.16 -7.82 12.47
C LEU A 94 -7.17 -6.83 11.29
N ILE A 95 -7.69 -7.27 10.14
CA ILE A 95 -7.83 -6.44 8.93
C ILE A 95 -8.74 -5.23 9.21
N VAL A 96 -9.92 -5.44 9.79
CA VAL A 96 -10.88 -4.37 10.08
C VAL A 96 -10.27 -3.33 11.03
N VAL A 97 -9.63 -3.77 12.11
CA VAL A 97 -8.98 -2.86 13.07
C VAL A 97 -7.86 -2.08 12.39
N GLY A 98 -6.99 -2.76 11.62
CA GLY A 98 -5.89 -2.12 10.91
C GLY A 98 -6.35 -1.09 9.89
N ILE A 99 -7.36 -1.42 9.08
CA ILE A 99 -7.95 -0.49 8.10
C ILE A 99 -8.56 0.71 8.80
N THR A 100 -9.34 0.50 9.87
CA THR A 100 -10.02 1.59 10.57
C THR A 100 -9.01 2.57 11.15
N LEU A 101 -7.96 2.06 11.81
CA LEU A 101 -6.87 2.88 12.34
C LEU A 101 -6.09 3.58 11.23
N GLY A 102 -5.80 2.89 10.13
CA GLY A 102 -5.09 3.44 8.99
C GLY A 102 -5.84 4.58 8.31
N VAL A 103 -7.16 4.44 8.11
CA VAL A 103 -8.00 5.49 7.52
C VAL A 103 -8.07 6.72 8.43
N ILE A 104 -8.22 6.52 9.75
CA ILE A 104 -8.21 7.62 10.73
C ILE A 104 -6.87 8.36 10.70
N ALA A 105 -5.76 7.62 10.72
CA ALA A 105 -4.42 8.18 10.67
C ALA A 105 -4.15 8.93 9.35
N ALA A 106 -4.56 8.36 8.22
CA ALA A 106 -4.44 8.99 6.92
C ALA A 106 -5.21 10.31 6.88
N PHE A 107 -6.47 10.33 7.31
CA PHE A 107 -7.28 11.55 7.34
C PHE A 107 -6.68 12.64 8.24
N ALA A 108 -6.17 12.26 9.42
CA ALA A 108 -5.49 13.16 10.33
C ALA A 108 -4.22 13.76 9.70
N LEU A 109 -3.41 12.93 9.06
CA LEU A 109 -2.17 13.37 8.42
C LEU A 109 -2.46 14.27 7.21
N THR A 110 -3.47 13.94 6.40
CA THR A 110 -3.86 14.78 5.27
C THR A 110 -4.35 16.16 5.72
N ARG A 111 -5.05 16.26 6.87
CA ARG A 111 -5.43 17.55 7.47
C ARG A 111 -4.23 18.39 7.89
N VAL A 112 -3.14 17.76 8.35
CA VAL A 112 -1.91 18.48 8.74
C VAL A 112 -1.18 18.99 7.50
N VAL A 113 -1.08 18.16 6.46
CA VAL A 113 -0.32 18.49 5.24
C VAL A 113 -1.15 19.32 4.26
N SER A 114 -2.49 19.41 4.40
CA SER A 114 -3.35 20.18 3.49
C SER A 114 -2.99 21.66 3.42
N GLY A 115 -2.38 22.23 4.47
CA GLY A 115 -1.86 23.60 4.44
C GLY A 115 -0.66 23.79 3.50
N LEU A 116 -0.05 22.70 3.03
CA LEU A 116 1.09 22.65 2.11
C LEU A 116 0.69 22.17 0.70
N LEU A 117 -0.54 21.67 0.52
CA LEU A 117 -1.06 21.13 -0.74
C LEU A 117 -1.77 22.25 -1.53
N PHE A 118 -1.08 22.82 -2.52
CA PHE A 118 -1.73 23.67 -3.53
C PHE A 118 -2.26 22.79 -4.69
N GLY A 119 -3.57 22.88 -4.98
CA GLY A 119 -4.16 22.31 -6.20
C GLY A 119 -4.56 20.83 -6.18
N VAL A 120 -4.41 20.11 -5.07
CA VAL A 120 -4.87 18.71 -4.92
C VAL A 120 -6.03 18.66 -3.93
N ALA A 121 -7.15 18.06 -4.32
CA ALA A 121 -8.27 17.85 -3.42
C ALA A 121 -7.80 17.01 -2.22
N ALA A 122 -7.77 17.62 -1.03
CA ALA A 122 -7.25 17.01 0.20
C ALA A 122 -7.96 15.70 0.60
N THR A 123 -9.08 15.35 -0.04
CA THR A 123 -9.82 14.10 0.22
C THR A 123 -10.40 13.58 -1.09
N ASP A 124 -9.55 13.04 -1.96
CA ASP A 124 -10.05 12.24 -3.08
C ASP A 124 -10.62 10.90 -2.56
N ALA A 125 -11.94 10.85 -2.46
CA ALA A 125 -12.67 9.67 -1.97
C ALA A 125 -12.36 8.43 -2.81
N LEU A 126 -12.10 8.58 -4.12
CA LEU A 126 -11.79 7.46 -4.99
C LEU A 126 -10.45 6.84 -4.60
N THR A 127 -9.43 7.66 -4.33
CA THR A 127 -8.12 7.20 -3.87
C THR A 127 -8.22 6.49 -2.52
N PHE A 128 -8.95 7.05 -1.54
CA PHE A 128 -9.15 6.40 -0.24
C PHE A 128 -9.84 5.03 -0.38
N VAL A 129 -10.89 4.94 -1.19
CA VAL A 129 -11.62 3.68 -1.43
C VAL A 129 -10.73 2.67 -2.15
N ALA A 130 -10.03 3.08 -3.21
CA ALA A 130 -9.16 2.21 -4.00
C ALA A 130 -8.02 1.64 -3.16
N VAL A 131 -7.32 2.49 -2.39
CA VAL A 131 -6.22 2.06 -1.51
C VAL A 131 -6.73 1.16 -0.39
N THR A 132 -7.88 1.48 0.21
CA THR A 132 -8.49 0.65 1.25
C THR A 132 -8.85 -0.74 0.71
N MET A 133 -9.46 -0.81 -0.47
CA MET A 133 -9.78 -2.09 -1.13
C MET A 133 -8.54 -2.89 -1.50
N LEU A 134 -7.49 -2.21 -1.99
CA LEU A 134 -6.21 -2.83 -2.30
C LEU A 134 -5.57 -3.45 -1.05
N LEU A 135 -5.50 -2.69 0.05
CA LEU A 135 -4.96 -3.15 1.32
C LEU A 135 -5.79 -4.29 1.91
N ALA A 136 -7.12 -4.20 1.84
CA ALA A 136 -8.01 -5.26 2.29
C ALA A 136 -7.78 -6.56 1.50
N GLY A 137 -7.67 -6.47 0.17
CA GLY A 137 -7.36 -7.61 -0.69
C GLY A 137 -6.00 -8.22 -0.37
N LEU A 138 -4.95 -7.39 -0.25
CA LEU A 138 -3.60 -7.83 0.10
C LEU A 138 -3.56 -8.56 1.44
N ALA A 139 -4.18 -7.98 2.47
CA ALA A 139 -4.22 -8.58 3.80
C ALA A 139 -5.06 -9.86 3.82
N PHE A 140 -6.16 -9.92 3.05
CA PHE A 140 -6.95 -11.13 2.87
C PHE A 140 -6.12 -12.24 2.22
N LEU A 141 -5.37 -11.95 1.15
CA LEU A 141 -4.46 -12.90 0.51
C LEU A 141 -3.39 -13.40 1.49
N ALA A 142 -2.80 -12.49 2.27
CA ALA A 142 -1.81 -12.83 3.29
C ALA A 142 -2.37 -13.77 4.39
N CYS A 143 -3.64 -13.58 4.79
CA CYS A 143 -4.33 -14.43 5.77
C CYS A 143 -4.81 -15.77 5.19
N TRP A 144 -5.11 -15.81 3.89
CA TRP A 144 -5.66 -16.99 3.22
C TRP A 144 -4.68 -18.16 3.17
N ILE A 145 -3.38 -17.87 3.02
CA ILE A 145 -2.31 -18.89 3.00
C ILE A 145 -2.22 -19.66 4.33
N PRO A 146 -2.04 -19.02 5.51
CA PRO A 146 -2.00 -19.73 6.78
C PRO A 146 -3.34 -20.39 7.13
N ALA A 147 -4.49 -19.81 6.73
CA ALA A 147 -5.79 -20.46 6.88
C ALA A 147 -5.89 -21.77 6.09
N ARG A 148 -5.33 -21.83 4.87
CA ARG A 148 -5.20 -23.08 4.10
C ARG A 148 -4.23 -24.07 4.75
N ARG A 149 -3.11 -23.60 5.30
CA ARG A 149 -2.15 -24.48 6.00
C ARG A 149 -2.78 -25.11 7.24
N ALA A 150 -3.62 -24.40 7.99
CA ALA A 150 -4.34 -24.93 9.15
C ALA A 150 -5.25 -26.13 8.80
N MET A 151 -5.83 -26.15 7.60
CA MET A 151 -6.69 -27.25 7.14
C MET A 151 -5.90 -28.51 6.70
N ARG A 152 -4.60 -28.38 6.42
CA ARG A 152 -3.73 -29.48 5.97
C ARG A 152 -2.96 -30.15 7.11
N VAL A 153 -3.22 -29.74 8.35
CA VAL A 153 -2.62 -30.38 9.53
C VAL A 153 -3.23 -31.78 9.65
N ASP A 154 -2.40 -32.80 9.42
CA ASP A 154 -2.80 -34.19 9.50
C ASP A 154 -2.91 -34.61 10.98
N PRO A 155 -4.11 -34.97 11.48
CA PRO A 155 -4.35 -35.33 12.87
C PRO A 155 -3.39 -36.41 13.37
N ALA A 156 -3.02 -37.35 12.50
CA ALA A 156 -2.14 -38.47 12.81
C ALA A 156 -0.69 -38.07 13.11
N ILE A 157 -0.22 -36.96 12.52
CA ILE A 157 1.14 -36.43 12.75
C ILE A 157 1.17 -35.57 14.01
N THR A 158 0.11 -34.80 14.28
CA THR A 158 0.00 -33.97 15.50
C THR A 158 -0.10 -34.77 16.81
N LEU A 159 -0.57 -36.02 16.75
CA LEU A 159 -0.65 -36.91 17.92
C LEU A 159 0.61 -37.77 18.13
N ARG A 160 1.46 -37.90 17.11
CA ARG A 160 2.74 -38.65 17.18
C ARG A 160 3.96 -37.77 17.46
N GLY A 161 3.81 -36.46 17.46
CA GLY A 161 4.84 -35.51 17.89
C GLY A 161 4.99 -35.48 19.41
N GLU A 162 5.51 -36.58 19.96
CA GLU A 162 6.32 -36.59 21.18
C GLU A 162 7.79 -36.76 20.78
#